data_AF-A0A5K0ZR25-F1
#
_entry.id   AF-A0A5K0ZR25-F1
#
_cell.length_a   1.000
_cell.length_b   1.000
_cell.length_c   1.000
_cell.angle_alpha   90.00
_cell.angle_beta   90.00
_cell.angle_gamma   90.00
#
_symmetry.space_group_name_H-M   'P 1'
#
loop_
_entity.id
_entity.type
_entity.pdbx_description
1 polymer ?
#
loop_
_entity_poly.entity_id
_entity_poly.type
_entity_poly.pdbx_seq_one_letter_code
_entity_poly.pdbx_strand_id
1 'polypeptide(L)' 'AFANAWTIACNASNAVFLVPEGRRYLVKPLRFKGPCADNLLVQ' A
#
# COMPACT_ATOMS: atom_id res chain seq x y z
N ALA A 1 1.33 9.76 -2.89
CA ALA A 1 2.29 8.63 -3.00
C ALA A 1 1.69 7.34 -2.42
N PHE A 2 1.56 7.19 -1.10
CA PHE A 2 1.05 5.97 -0.47
C PHE A 2 -0.33 5.53 -0.94
N ALA A 3 -1.29 6.44 -1.08
CA ALA A 3 -2.61 6.10 -1.60
C ALA A 3 -2.57 5.53 -3.04
N ASN A 4 -1.71 6.07 -3.90
CA ASN A 4 -1.56 5.59 -5.27
C ASN A 4 -0.86 4.23 -5.31
N ALA A 5 0.22 4.09 -4.53
CA ALA A 5 0.92 2.81 -4.38
C ALA A 5 -0.02 1.73 -3.82
N TRP A 6 -0.90 2.10 -2.89
CA TRP A 6 -1.95 1.20 -2.37
C TRP A 6 -2.92 0.79 -3.46
N THR A 7 -3.46 1.73 -4.26
CA THR A 7 -4.37 1.41 -5.36
C THR A 7 -3.74 0.43 -6.36
N ILE A 8 -2.45 0.61 -6.68
CA ILE A 8 -1.74 -0.29 -7.59
C ILE A 8 -1.55 -1.67 -6.96
N ALA A 9 -1.01 -1.72 -5.73
CA ALA A 9 -0.75 -2.98 -5.05
C ALA A 9 -2.04 -3.77 -4.77
N CYS A 10 -3.12 -3.09 -4.39
CA CYS A 10 -4.42 -3.69 -4.11
C CYS A 10 -5.10 -4.26 -5.36
N ASN A 11 -4.76 -3.77 -6.56
CA ASN A 11 -5.28 -4.30 -7.83
C ASN A 11 -4.37 -5.37 -8.46
N ALA A 12 -3.21 -5.64 -7.89
CA ALA A 12 -2.24 -6.59 -8.42
C ALA A 12 -2.27 -7.90 -7.60
N SER A 13 -2.26 -9.04 -8.29
CA SER A 13 -2.15 -10.36 -7.66
C SER A 13 -0.74 -10.59 -7.13
N ASN A 14 -0.61 -11.16 -5.92
CA ASN A 14 0.67 -11.47 -5.28
C ASN A 14 1.59 -10.24 -5.14
N ALA A 15 1.05 -9.11 -4.67
CA ALA A 15 1.78 -7.87 -4.52
C ALA A 15 2.28 -7.63 -3.09
N VAL A 16 3.34 -6.83 -2.94
CA VAL A 16 3.86 -6.37 -1.65
C VAL A 16 3.79 -4.85 -1.59
N PHE A 17 3.08 -4.33 -0.59
CA PHE A 17 3.07 -2.92 -0.23
C PHE A 17 4.07 -2.67 0.90
N LEU A 18 5.25 -2.16 0.53
CA LEU A 18 6.36 -1.91 1.46
C LEU A 18 6.53 -0.41 1.72
N VAL A 19 6.65 -0.02 3.00
CA VAL A 19 7.11 1.32 3.39
C VAL A 19 8.57 1.24 3.85
N PRO A 20 9.53 1.85 3.13
CA PRO A 20 10.93 1.77 3.50
C PRO A 20 11.20 2.29 4.91
N GLU A 21 11.91 1.47 5.69
CA GLU A 21 12.39 1.85 7.01
C GLU A 21 13.46 2.95 6.94
N GLY A 22 13.74 3.57 8.09
CA GLY A 22 14.75 4.62 8.21
C GLY A 22 14.35 5.96 7.60
N ARG A 23 13.13 6.09 7.06
CA ARG A 23 12.62 7.33 6.47
C ARG A 23 11.38 7.82 7.22
N ARG A 24 11.21 9.14 7.26
CA ARG A 24 10.03 9.81 7.84
C ARG A 24 9.26 10.49 6.73
N TYR A 25 7.98 10.16 6.63
CA TYR A 25 7.10 10.70 5.60
C TYR A 25 6.00 11.53 6.23
N LEU A 26 5.85 12.76 5.77
CA LEU A 26 4.67 13.55 6.11
C LEU A 26 3.48 13.04 5.29
N VAL A 27 2.51 12.43 5.97
CA VAL A 27 1.29 11.93 5.36
C VAL A 27 0.07 12.63 5.94
N LYS A 28 -0.93 12.85 5.09
CA LYS A 28 -2.27 13.22 5.54
C LYS A 28 -3.01 11.95 6.00
N PRO A 29 -4.10 12.08 6.77
CA PRO A 29 -5.00 10.97 7.05
C PRO A 29 -5.41 10.28 5.74
N LEU A 30 -5.19 8.97 5.67
CA LEU A 30 -5.40 8.15 4.48
C LEU A 30 -6.07 6.85 4.90
N ARG A 31 -7.03 6.38 4.10
CA ARG A 31 -7.72 5.11 4.31
C ARG A 31 -7.35 4.14 3.20
N PHE A 32 -6.77 3.02 3.58
CA PHE A 32 -6.53 1.87 2.72
C PHE A 32 -7.83 1.07 2.63
N LYS A 33 -8.45 1.04 1.44
CA LYS A 33 -9.74 0.37 1.20
C LYS A 33 -9.54 -0.89 0.35
N GLY A 34 -10.32 -1.91 0.65
CA GLY A 34 -10.46 -3.15 -0.13
C GLY A 34 -11.90 -3.36 -0.63
N PRO A 35 -12.21 -4.51 -1.26
CA PRO A 35 -11.39 -5.73 -1.35
C PRO A 35 -10.18 -5.56 -2.27
N CYS A 36 -9.06 -6.21 -1.93
CA CYS A 36 -7.87 -6.28 -2.78
C CYS A 36 -7.82 -7.60 -3.54
N ALA A 37 -7.05 -7.65 -4.62
CA ALA A 37 -6.71 -8.86 -5.33
C ALA A 37 -5.98 -9.87 -4.42
N ASP A 38 -5.97 -11.13 -4.84
CA ASP A 38 -5.45 -12.24 -4.03
C ASP A 38 -3.98 -12.00 -3.62
N ASN A 39 -3.70 -12.25 -2.34
CA ASN A 39 -2.37 -12.22 -1.71
C ASN A 39 -1.64 -10.86 -1.75
N LEU A 40 -2.27 -9.79 -1.23
CA LEU A 40 -1.55 -8.57 -0.89
C LEU A 40 -0.86 -8.70 0.47
N LEU A 41 0.47 -8.56 0.49
CA LEU A 41 1.28 -8.50 1.71
C LEU A 41 1.62 -7.04 2.04
N VAL A 42 1.56 -6.68 3.31
CA VAL A 42 1.93 -5.33 3.81
C VAL A 42 3.12 -5.45 4.74
N GLN A 43 4.16 -4.64 4.50
CA GLN A 43 5.44 -4.66 5.22
C GLN A 43 5.87 -3.26 5.65
#